data_AF-A0A2V6QYP6-F1
#
_entry.id   AF-A0A2V6QYP6-F1
#
_cell.length_a   1.000
_cell.length_b   1.000
_cell.length_c   1.000
_cell.angle_alpha   90.00
_cell.angle_beta   90.00
_cell.angle_gamma   90.00
#
_symmetry.space_group_name_H-M   'P 1'
#
loop_
_entity.id
_entity.type
_entity.pdbx_description
1 polymer ?
#
loop_
_entity_poly.entity_id
_entity_poly.type
_entity_poly.pdbx_seq_one_letter_code
_entity_poly.pdbx_strand_id
1 'polypeptide(L)'
;MSAGDGIRFTPWPHGELPGGSLPALEAAKCVKKQSEELFETVHLGLYEAFFAESRNIADPAVVRDVVAAAGADMARFDADGEAGIGRAAVLSDLEAAAAEHGVTAIPTVVVVETGRVLVGLAEAAAYRAAVEQAFA
;
A
#
# COMPACT_ATOMS: atom_id res chain seq x y z
N MET A 1 5.47 10.22 20.94
CA MET A 1 5.61 8.81 21.36
C MET A 1 4.21 8.24 21.43
N SER A 2 3.89 7.25 20.61
CA SER A 2 2.63 6.51 20.75
C SER A 2 2.63 5.73 22.06
N ALA A 3 1.46 5.64 22.67
CA ALA A 3 1.28 5.08 24.00
C ALA A 3 0.78 3.62 23.89
N GLY A 4 1.46 2.71 24.57
CA GLY A 4 0.88 1.48 25.15
C GLY A 4 0.59 0.27 24.25
N ASP A 5 0.37 0.44 22.94
CA ASP A 5 -0.10 -0.63 22.03
C ASP A 5 0.96 -1.15 21.04
N GLY A 6 2.15 -0.55 21.02
CA GLY A 6 3.26 -0.91 20.13
C GLY A 6 3.19 -0.27 18.73
N ILE A 7 2.17 0.52 18.41
CA ILE A 7 2.04 1.19 17.11
C ILE A 7 2.93 2.42 17.11
N ARG A 8 4.00 2.50 16.30
CA ARG A 8 4.80 3.73 16.21
C ARG A 8 4.24 4.69 15.15
N PHE A 9 3.83 5.89 15.58
CA PHE A 9 3.51 7.00 14.69
C PHE A 9 4.35 8.23 15.06
N THR A 10 5.00 8.82 14.06
CA THR A 10 5.80 10.04 14.20
C THR A 10 5.11 11.13 13.36
N PRO A 11 4.53 12.16 13.99
CA PRO A 11 4.00 13.31 13.27
C PRO A 11 5.08 13.93 12.37
N TRP A 12 4.69 14.32 11.16
CA TRP A 12 5.63 14.90 10.20
C TRP A 12 6.28 16.18 10.78
N PRO A 13 7.61 16.24 10.85
CA PRO A 13 8.33 17.39 11.41
C PRO A 13 8.46 18.55 10.41
N HIS A 14 8.12 18.30 9.14
CA HIS A 14 8.17 19.27 8.05
C HIS A 14 6.80 19.89 7.79
N GLY A 15 6.77 21.10 7.26
CA GLY A 15 5.53 21.80 6.93
C GLY A 15 4.76 21.22 5.74
N GLU A 16 5.38 20.32 4.97
CA GLU A 16 4.80 19.73 3.77
C GLU A 16 4.84 18.20 3.84
N LEU A 17 3.72 17.59 3.52
CA LEU A 17 3.61 16.15 3.29
C LEU A 17 4.10 15.80 1.88
N PRO A 18 4.51 14.55 1.63
CA PRO A 18 4.71 14.01 0.29
C PRO A 18 3.51 14.35 -0.62
N GLY A 19 3.79 14.79 -1.85
CA GLY A 19 2.74 15.19 -2.81
C GLY A 19 1.83 14.04 -3.27
N GLY A 20 2.16 12.80 -2.91
CA GLY A 20 1.36 11.60 -3.17
C GLY A 20 2.15 10.33 -2.87
N SER A 21 1.54 9.17 -3.12
CA SER A 21 2.14 7.84 -2.88
C SER A 21 2.41 7.07 -4.17
N LEU A 22 2.20 7.67 -5.35
CA LEU A 22 2.26 6.96 -6.62
C LEU A 22 3.61 6.24 -6.85
N PRO A 23 4.80 6.85 -6.62
CA PRO A 23 6.07 6.12 -6.75
C PRO A 23 6.17 4.89 -5.84
N ALA A 24 5.65 5.00 -4.60
CA ALA A 24 5.62 3.89 -3.65
C ALA A 24 4.66 2.76 -4.10
N LEU A 25 3.49 3.12 -4.64
CA LEU A 25 2.52 2.16 -5.17
C LEU A 25 3.08 1.43 -6.40
N GLU A 26 3.74 2.16 -7.31
CA GLU A 26 4.40 1.60 -8.50
C GLU A 26 5.48 0.60 -8.08
N ALA A 27 6.31 0.95 -7.10
CA ALA A 27 7.35 0.07 -6.59
C ALA A 27 6.79 -1.23 -5.99
N ALA A 28 5.73 -1.13 -5.18
CA ALA A 28 5.04 -2.30 -4.63
C ALA A 28 4.54 -3.24 -5.74
N LYS A 29 4.01 -2.70 -6.84
CA LYS A 29 3.59 -3.51 -8.00
C LYS A 29 4.76 -4.18 -8.72
N CYS A 30 5.89 -3.49 -8.87
CA CYS A 30 7.09 -4.09 -9.48
C CYS A 30 7.62 -5.26 -8.64
N VAL A 31 7.77 -5.09 -7.33
CA VAL A 31 8.32 -6.16 -6.47
C VAL A 31 7.36 -7.35 -6.30
N LYS A 32 6.05 -7.13 -6.38
CA LYS A 32 5.05 -8.21 -6.38
C LYS A 32 5.27 -9.21 -7.53
N LYS A 33 5.85 -8.77 -8.65
CA LYS A 33 6.19 -9.67 -9.76
C LYS A 33 7.37 -10.59 -9.44
N GLN A 34 8.18 -10.27 -8.44
CA GLN A 34 9.28 -11.10 -7.98
C GLN A 34 8.77 -12.15 -6.98
N SER A 35 7.97 -11.74 -5.98
CA SER A 35 7.22 -12.64 -5.10
C SER A 35 6.15 -11.89 -4.29
N GLU A 36 5.18 -12.63 -3.76
CA GLU A 36 4.16 -12.08 -2.84
C GLU A 36 4.79 -11.67 -1.49
N GLU A 37 5.75 -12.45 -0.98
CA GLU A 37 6.47 -12.14 0.27
C GLU A 37 7.24 -10.81 0.17
N LEU A 38 7.86 -10.54 -0.98
CA LEU A 38 8.57 -9.29 -1.22
C LEU A 38 7.60 -8.11 -1.31
N PHE A 39 6.42 -8.31 -1.91
CA PHE A 39 5.35 -7.32 -1.87
C PHE A 39 4.96 -6.97 -0.43
N GLU A 40 4.66 -7.96 0.41
CA GLU A 40 4.28 -7.72 1.81
C GLU A 40 5.38 -6.97 2.58
N THR A 41 6.63 -7.40 2.41
CA THR A 41 7.79 -6.78 3.07
C THR A 41 7.97 -5.32 2.65
N VAL A 42 7.95 -5.04 1.35
CA VAL A 42 8.10 -3.67 0.82
C VAL A 42 6.90 -2.81 1.15
N HIS A 43 5.68 -3.36 1.09
CA HIS A 43 4.46 -2.65 1.41
C HIS A 43 4.49 -2.14 2.86
N LEU A 44 4.81 -3.02 3.82
CA LEU A 44 4.98 -2.65 5.21
C LEU A 44 6.14 -1.65 5.41
N GLY A 45 7.28 -1.87 4.74
CA GLY A 45 8.41 -0.95 4.81
C GLY A 45 8.08 0.47 4.32
N LEU A 46 7.24 0.61 3.30
CA LEU A 46 6.76 1.91 2.81
C LEU A 46 5.81 2.60 3.81
N TYR A 47 4.96 1.82 4.49
CA TYR A 47 4.14 2.33 5.61
C TYR A 47 5.02 2.81 6.75
N GLU A 48 6.02 2.04 7.16
CA GLU A 48 6.95 2.43 8.23
C GLU A 48 7.74 3.69 7.86
N ALA A 49 8.28 3.75 6.64
CA ALA A 49 8.98 4.93 6.13
C ALA A 49 8.13 6.19 6.24
N PHE A 50 6.84 6.13 5.88
CA PHE A 50 5.95 7.28 5.94
C PHE A 50 5.44 7.60 7.36
N PHE A 51 4.86 6.62 8.05
CA PHE A 51 4.14 6.83 9.31
C PHE A 51 5.04 6.84 10.54
N ALA A 52 6.14 6.09 10.53
CA ALA A 52 7.02 5.93 11.69
C ALA A 52 8.32 6.74 11.56
N GLU A 53 8.84 6.90 10.34
CA GLU A 53 10.13 7.57 10.08
C GLU A 53 10.00 8.96 9.45
N SER A 54 8.80 9.36 9.03
CA SER A 54 8.54 10.64 8.34
C SER A 54 9.42 10.85 7.09
N ARG A 55 9.69 9.78 6.34
CA ARG A 55 10.44 9.81 5.08
C ARG A 55 9.51 10.04 3.89
N ASN A 56 9.99 10.77 2.90
CA ASN A 56 9.22 11.14 1.72
C ASN A 56 9.11 9.97 0.73
N ILE A 57 8.01 9.22 0.77
CA ILE A 57 7.76 8.11 -0.16
C ILE A 57 7.35 8.56 -1.58
N ALA A 58 7.28 9.87 -1.84
CA ALA A 58 7.21 10.40 -3.21
C ALA A 58 8.61 10.60 -3.82
N ASP A 59 9.68 10.51 -3.02
CA ASP A 59 11.07 10.55 -3.49
C ASP A 59 11.49 9.14 -3.97
N PRO A 60 11.84 8.97 -5.27
CA PRO A 60 12.31 7.70 -5.79
C PRO A 60 13.51 7.12 -5.03
N ALA A 61 14.39 7.95 -4.47
CA ALA A 61 15.55 7.46 -3.70
C ALA A 61 15.09 6.75 -2.41
N VAL A 62 14.15 7.35 -1.68
CA VAL A 62 13.56 6.75 -0.46
C VAL A 62 12.88 5.43 -0.78
N VAL A 63 12.10 5.39 -1.87
CA VAL A 63 11.41 4.17 -2.30
C VAL A 63 12.41 3.07 -2.67
N ARG A 64 13.47 3.42 -3.42
CA ARG A 64 14.51 2.48 -3.84
C ARG A 64 15.29 1.93 -2.65
N ASP A 65 15.56 2.74 -1.63
CA ASP A 65 16.19 2.29 -0.38
C ASP A 65 15.35 1.22 0.32
N VAL A 66 14.02 1.43 0.42
CA VAL A 66 13.10 0.45 1.04
C VAL A 66 13.08 -0.86 0.26
N VAL A 67 13.01 -0.78 -1.07
CA VAL A 67 13.01 -1.96 -1.95
C VAL A 67 14.32 -2.74 -1.86
N ALA A 68 15.46 -2.04 -1.87
CA ALA A 68 16.78 -2.66 -1.74
C ALA A 68 16.97 -3.32 -0.37
N ALA A 69 16.51 -2.67 0.70
CA ALA A 69 16.57 -3.22 2.06
C ALA A 69 15.74 -4.50 2.23
N ALA A 70 14.65 -4.64 1.45
CA ALA A 70 13.83 -5.86 1.41
C ALA A 70 14.48 -7.02 0.63
N GLY A 71 15.65 -6.81 0.01
CA GLY A 71 16.38 -7.86 -0.71
C GLY A 71 15.86 -8.13 -2.12
N ALA A 72 15.17 -7.16 -2.74
CA ALA A 72 14.70 -7.27 -4.11
C ALA A 72 15.86 -7.41 -5.13
N ASP A 73 15.60 -8.05 -6.27
CA ASP A 73 16.45 -7.92 -7.45
C ASP A 73 16.30 -6.51 -8.01
N MET A 74 17.29 -5.65 -7.72
CA MET A 74 17.27 -4.25 -8.13
C MET A 74 17.41 -4.05 -9.63
N ALA A 75 18.13 -4.93 -10.34
CA ALA A 75 18.25 -4.82 -11.79
C ALA A 75 16.89 -5.08 -12.47
N ARG A 76 16.17 -6.10 -11.98
CA ARG A 76 14.81 -6.37 -12.43
C ARG A 76 13.84 -5.26 -12.03
N PHE A 77 13.94 -4.75 -10.79
CA PHE A 77 13.10 -3.65 -10.30
C PHE A 77 13.23 -2.39 -11.18
N ASP A 78 14.47 -1.99 -11.49
CA ASP A 78 14.74 -0.83 -12.33
C ASP A 78 14.18 -1.06 -13.74
N ALA A 79 14.37 -2.24 -14.32
CA ALA A 79 13.83 -2.59 -15.65
C ALA A 79 12.28 -2.59 -15.69
N ASP A 80 11.61 -3.14 -14.66
CA ASP A 80 10.15 -3.09 -14.55
C ASP A 80 9.65 -1.63 -14.40
N GLY A 81 10.40 -0.80 -13.68
CA GLY A 81 10.14 0.64 -13.52
C GLY A 81 10.27 1.43 -14.83
N GLU A 82 11.37 1.25 -15.56
CA GLU A 82 11.61 1.88 -16.87
C GLU A 82 10.55 1.47 -17.90
N ALA A 83 10.10 0.22 -17.84
CA ALA A 83 9.02 -0.28 -18.69
C ALA A 83 7.62 0.24 -18.30
N GLY A 84 7.49 0.98 -17.20
CA GLY A 84 6.22 1.55 -16.73
C GLY A 84 5.22 0.51 -16.20
N ILE A 85 5.70 -0.68 -15.83
CA ILE A 85 4.85 -1.82 -15.46
C ILE A 85 4.11 -1.54 -14.15
N GLY A 86 4.80 -1.01 -13.15
CA GLY A 86 4.20 -0.63 -11.88
C GLY A 86 3.09 0.40 -12.06
N ARG A 87 3.34 1.43 -12.89
CA ARG A 87 2.38 2.50 -13.19
C ARG A 87 1.12 1.97 -13.86
N ALA A 88 1.28 1.16 -14.89
CA ALA A 88 0.15 0.55 -15.58
C ALA A 88 -0.71 -0.29 -14.63
N ALA A 89 -0.07 -1.07 -13.75
CA ALA A 89 -0.78 -1.88 -12.75
C ALA A 89 -1.54 -1.04 -11.72
N VAL A 90 -0.96 0.05 -11.21
CA VAL A 90 -1.66 0.93 -10.25
C VAL A 90 -2.89 1.60 -10.88
N LEU A 91 -2.77 2.09 -12.12
CA LEU A 91 -3.89 2.72 -12.82
C LEU A 91 -4.99 1.71 -13.16
N SER A 92 -4.61 0.51 -13.59
CA SER A 92 -5.57 -0.57 -13.84
C SER A 92 -6.35 -0.96 -12.58
N ASP A 93 -5.69 -1.06 -11.43
CA ASP A 93 -6.35 -1.33 -10.15
C ASP A 93 -7.33 -0.22 -9.77
N LEU A 94 -6.93 1.05 -9.94
CA LEU A 94 -7.78 2.20 -9.64
C LEU A 94 -9.04 2.21 -10.52
N GLU A 95 -8.86 1.98 -11.82
CA GLU A 95 -9.97 1.91 -12.78
C GLU A 95 -10.91 0.75 -12.47
N ALA A 96 -10.39 -0.45 -12.20
CA ALA A 96 -11.19 -1.62 -11.84
C ALA A 96 -11.96 -1.39 -10.53
N ALA A 97 -11.30 -0.86 -9.49
CA ALA A 97 -11.95 -0.58 -8.21
C ALA A 97 -13.09 0.44 -8.34
N ALA A 98 -12.93 1.48 -9.18
CA ALA A 98 -13.97 2.45 -9.44
C ALA A 98 -15.11 1.87 -10.29
N ALA A 99 -14.79 1.17 -11.37
CA ALA A 99 -15.78 0.69 -12.34
C ALA A 99 -16.59 -0.51 -11.82
N GLU A 100 -15.94 -1.45 -11.14
CA GLU A 100 -16.55 -2.72 -10.73
C GLU A 100 -17.18 -2.64 -9.33
N HIS A 101 -16.63 -1.77 -8.47
CA HIS A 101 -17.00 -1.73 -7.05
C HIS A 101 -17.37 -0.33 -6.53
N GLY A 102 -17.29 0.72 -7.38
CA GLY A 102 -17.65 2.08 -6.98
C GLY A 102 -16.75 2.65 -5.87
N VAL A 103 -15.50 2.18 -5.76
CA VAL A 103 -14.57 2.64 -4.71
C VAL A 103 -14.20 4.10 -4.94
N THR A 104 -14.41 4.93 -3.91
CA THR A 104 -14.17 6.39 -3.96
C THR A 104 -13.30 6.91 -2.81
N ALA A 105 -12.95 6.05 -1.85
CA ALA A 105 -12.18 6.40 -0.68
C ALA A 105 -11.30 5.23 -0.22
N ILE A 106 -10.30 5.53 0.60
CA ILE A 106 -9.41 4.55 1.22
C ILE A 106 -9.41 4.71 2.76
N PRO A 107 -9.16 3.63 3.52
CA PRO A 107 -9.19 2.23 3.06
C PRO A 107 -10.62 1.81 2.69
N THR A 108 -10.75 0.91 1.72
CA THR A 108 -12.03 0.25 1.38
C THR A 108 -11.79 -1.24 1.24
N VAL A 109 -12.66 -2.05 1.85
CA VAL A 109 -12.66 -3.51 1.73
C VAL A 109 -14.00 -3.96 1.14
N VAL A 110 -13.92 -4.75 0.08
CA VAL A 110 -15.08 -5.37 -0.59
C VAL A 110 -15.05 -6.86 -0.30
N VAL A 111 -16.11 -7.39 0.30
CA VAL A 111 -16.31 -8.84 0.50
C VAL A 111 -17.13 -9.37 -0.68
N VAL A 112 -16.44 -9.91 -1.68
CA VAL A 112 -16.99 -10.21 -3.02
C VAL A 112 -18.17 -11.19 -2.96
N GLU A 113 -18.12 -12.17 -2.05
CA GLU A 113 -19.15 -13.20 -1.89
C GLU A 113 -20.50 -12.62 -1.48
N THR A 114 -20.49 -11.52 -0.71
CA THR A 114 -21.70 -10.90 -0.16
C THR A 114 -22.01 -9.53 -0.78
N GLY A 115 -21.07 -8.96 -1.54
CA GLY A 115 -21.13 -7.58 -2.03
C GLY A 115 -21.00 -6.52 -0.93
N ARG A 116 -20.66 -6.91 0.31
CA ARG A 116 -20.56 -5.96 1.43
C ARG A 116 -19.33 -5.09 1.26
N VAL A 117 -19.52 -3.76 1.37
CA VAL A 117 -18.46 -2.76 1.27
C VAL A 117 -18.26 -2.08 2.62
N LEU A 118 -17.01 -2.06 3.09
CA LEU A 118 -16.57 -1.38 4.31
C LEU A 118 -15.66 -0.23 3.91
N VAL A 119 -16.06 1.02 4.19
CA VAL A 119 -15.33 2.23 3.81
C VAL A 119 -14.80 2.92 5.07
N GLY A 120 -13.53 3.33 5.02
CA GLY A 120 -12.84 4.03 6.10
C GLY A 120 -12.36 3.11 7.22
N LEU A 121 -12.03 3.72 8.36
CA LEU A 121 -11.55 3.00 9.54
C LEU A 121 -12.72 2.31 10.26
N ALA A 122 -13.16 1.16 9.73
CA ALA A 122 -14.14 0.31 10.38
C ALA A 122 -13.53 -0.46 11.57
N GLU A 123 -14.38 -0.79 12.54
CA GLU A 123 -14.00 -1.62 13.69
C GLU A 123 -13.67 -3.06 13.27
N ALA A 124 -12.74 -3.72 13.98
CA ALA A 124 -12.36 -5.11 13.72
C ALA A 124 -13.57 -6.08 13.71
N ALA A 125 -14.57 -5.82 14.55
CA ALA A 125 -15.80 -6.60 14.60
C ALA A 125 -16.62 -6.52 13.30
N ALA A 126 -16.60 -5.38 12.59
CA ALA A 126 -17.30 -5.22 11.33
C ALA A 126 -16.69 -6.08 10.22
N TYR A 127 -15.35 -6.14 10.16
CA TYR A 127 -14.64 -7.04 9.24
C TYR A 127 -14.93 -8.50 9.56
N ARG A 128 -14.86 -8.90 10.84
CA ARG A 128 -15.15 -10.27 11.26
C ARG A 128 -16.56 -10.71 10.85
N ALA A 129 -17.56 -9.90 11.15
CA ALA A 129 -18.95 -10.22 10.78
C ALA A 129 -19.15 -10.30 9.26
N ALA A 130 -18.46 -9.47 8.49
CA ALA A 130 -18.53 -9.51 7.02
C ALA A 130 -17.94 -10.79 6.44
N VAL A 131 -16.80 -11.25 6.99
CA VAL A 131 -16.13 -12.49 6.58
C VAL A 131 -16.92 -13.72 7.03
N GLU A 132 -17.43 -13.74 8.27
CA GLU A 132 -18.26 -14.84 8.76
C GLU A 132 -19.52 -15.05 7.92
N GLN A 133 -20.16 -13.96 7.48
CA GLN A 133 -21.30 -14.02 6.58
C GLN A 133 -20.95 -14.61 5.20
N ALA A 134 -19.74 -14.38 4.69
CA ALA A 134 -19.30 -14.91 3.40
C ALA A 134 -19.08 -16.42 3.41
N PHE A 135 -18.86 -17.01 4.59
CA PHE A 135 -18.63 -18.45 4.77
C PHE A 135 -19.85 -19.23 5.28
N ALA A 136 -20.98 -18.55 5.51
CA ALA A 136 -22.23 -19.14 6.00
C ALA A 136 -23.10 -19.66 4.83
#